data_AF-A0A1A2XX47-F1
#
_entry.id   AF-A0A1A2XX47-F1
#
_cell.length_a   1.000
_cell.length_b   1.000
_cell.length_c   1.000
_cell.angle_alpha   90.00
_cell.angle_beta   90.00
_cell.angle_gamma   90.00
#
_symmetry.space_group_name_H-M   'P 1'
#
loop_
_entity.id
_entity.type
_entity.pdbx_description
1 polymer ?
#
loop_
_entity_poly.entity_id
_entity_poly.type
_entity_poly.pdbx_seq_one_letter_code
_entity_poly.pdbx_strand_id
1 'polypeptide(L)' 'MDGVADTAERKARKTRYVDNGWPTTDHDDHAVSELATDRTGALSPFGELVFPLPSTDLPYLHPVTVVNR' A
#
# COMPACT_ATOMS: atom_id res chain seq x y z
N MET A 1 -19.62 -41.51 14.88
CA MET A 1 -20.09 -40.27 15.55
C MET A 1 -18.90 -39.30 15.53
N ASP A 2 -18.41 -38.93 14.35
CA ASP A 2 -17.04 -38.38 14.21
C ASP A 2 -16.98 -37.04 13.48
N GLY A 3 -18.02 -36.66 12.72
CA GLY A 3 -18.05 -35.39 11.99
C GLY A 3 -18.27 -34.15 12.87
N VAL A 4 -18.88 -34.32 14.05
CA VAL A 4 -19.16 -33.20 14.97
C VAL A 4 -17.89 -32.77 15.71
N ALA A 5 -17.02 -33.71 16.09
CA ALA A 5 -15.76 -33.43 16.76
C ALA A 5 -14.78 -32.66 15.84
N ASP A 6 -14.67 -33.09 14.58
CA ASP A 6 -13.83 -32.48 13.55
C ASP A 6 -14.27 -31.03 13.20
N THR A 7 -15.57 -30.75 13.30
CA THR A 7 -16.12 -29.39 13.11
C THR A 7 -15.78 -28.47 14.29
N ALA A 8 -15.86 -28.99 15.52
CA ALA A 8 -15.53 -28.24 16.73
C ALA A 8 -14.03 -27.87 16.77
N GLU A 9 -13.14 -28.79 16.40
CA GLU A 9 -11.70 -28.54 16.36
C GLU A 9 -11.32 -27.50 15.29
N ARG A 10 -11.92 -27.56 14.10
CA ARG A 10 -11.73 -26.52 13.07
C ARG A 10 -12.22 -25.14 13.52
N LYS A 11 -13.33 -25.07 14.24
CA LYS A 11 -13.85 -23.82 14.79
C LYS A 11 -12.90 -23.24 15.84
N ALA A 12 -12.42 -24.08 16.76
CA ALA A 12 -11.42 -23.70 17.76
C ALA A 12 -10.11 -23.19 17.13
N ARG A 13 -9.68 -23.78 16.02
CA ARG A 13 -8.48 -23.34 15.27
C ARG A 13 -8.66 -21.96 14.63
N LYS A 14 -9.88 -21.61 14.20
CA LYS A 14 -10.24 -20.33 13.56
C LYS A 14 -10.51 -19.19 14.54
N THR A 15 -10.79 -19.49 15.81
CA THR A 15 -11.03 -18.50 16.87
C THR A 15 -9.77 -18.01 17.58
N ARG A 16 -8.57 -18.45 17.18
CA ARG A 16 -7.34 -17.85 17.68
C ARG A 16 -7.22 -16.46 17.10
N TYR A 17 -7.37 -15.46 17.96
CA TYR A 17 -7.05 -14.07 17.67
C TYR A 17 -5.61 -14.03 17.16
N VAL A 18 -5.45 -13.64 15.90
CA VAL A 18 -4.16 -13.29 15.31
C VAL A 18 -4.09 -11.78 15.43
N ASP A 19 -3.32 -11.31 16.40
CA ASP A 19 -2.93 -9.91 16.40
C ASP A 19 -2.05 -9.71 15.16
N ASN A 20 -2.52 -8.91 14.22
CA ASN A 20 -1.74 -8.59 13.03
C ASN A 20 -0.49 -7.76 13.35
N GLY A 21 -0.28 -7.38 14.62
CA GLY A 21 0.91 -6.72 15.10
C GLY A 21 1.09 -5.41 14.36
N TRP A 22 0.53 -4.32 14.89
CA TRP A 22 0.97 -3.00 14.45
C TRP A 22 2.49 -2.94 14.60
N PRO A 23 3.24 -2.36 13.65
CA PRO A 23 4.69 -2.27 13.73
C PRO A 23 5.06 -1.69 15.09
N THR A 24 5.71 -2.49 15.92
CA THR A 24 6.17 -2.03 17.23
C THR A 24 7.35 -1.13 16.96
N THR A 25 7.09 0.16 17.02
CA THR A 25 8.09 1.20 16.89
C THR A 25 8.79 1.32 18.26
N ASP A 26 10.08 1.66 18.27
CA ASP A 26 10.79 1.93 19.53
C ASP A 26 10.05 3.00 20.34
N HIS A 27 10.31 3.08 21.64
CA HIS A 27 9.55 3.97 22.54
C HIS A 27 9.64 5.46 22.14
N ASP A 28 10.66 5.81 21.35
CA ASP A 28 10.91 7.14 20.78
C ASP A 28 10.53 7.23 19.28
N ASP A 29 10.12 6.13 18.64
CA ASP A 29 9.61 6.15 17.27
C ASP A 29 8.11 6.48 17.27
N HIS A 30 7.75 7.46 16.46
CA HIS A 30 6.36 7.84 16.26
C HIS A 30 5.86 7.23 14.96
N ALA A 31 4.64 6.67 15.01
CA ALA A 31 3.96 6.25 13.78
C ALA A 31 3.85 7.45 12.83
N VAL A 32 4.37 7.29 11.60
CA VAL A 32 4.31 8.33 10.57
C VAL A 32 2.84 8.61 10.27
N SER A 33 2.40 9.82 10.64
CA SER A 33 1.04 10.33 10.41
C SER A 33 1.12 11.73 9.82
N GLU A 34 0.05 12.22 9.18
CA GLU A 34 0.03 13.59 8.64
C GLU A 34 0.37 14.66 9.70
N LEU A 35 0.06 14.41 10.98
CA LEU A 35 0.38 15.32 12.10
C LEU A 35 1.89 15.37 12.41
N ALA A 36 2.60 14.26 12.19
CA ALA A 36 4.03 14.12 12.48
C ALA A 36 4.92 14.40 11.26
N THR A 37 4.34 14.61 10.08
CA THR A 37 5.05 14.94 8.84
C THR A 37 5.36 16.44 8.76
N ASP A 38 6.50 16.80 8.17
CA ASP A 38 6.97 18.17 7.94
C ASP A 38 6.10 18.98 6.95
N ARG A 39 5.29 18.28 6.15
CA ARG A 39 4.37 18.81 5.14
C ARG A 39 2.95 18.28 5.31
N THR A 40 1.97 19.15 5.10
CA THR A 40 0.54 18.79 5.14
C THR A 40 0.05 18.22 3.81
N GLY A 41 -0.74 17.14 3.88
CA GLY A 41 -1.41 16.53 2.72
C GLY A 41 -0.77 15.21 2.27
N ALA A 42 -1.41 14.55 1.32
CA ALA A 42 -0.90 13.30 0.75
C ALA A 42 0.43 13.55 0.03
N LEU A 43 1.53 13.09 0.62
CA LEU A 43 2.81 13.03 -0.07
C LEU A 43 2.59 12.27 -1.38
N SER A 44 3.01 12.86 -2.49
CA SER A 44 2.92 12.23 -3.80
C SER A 44 3.52 10.82 -3.72
N PRO A 45 2.88 9.80 -4.32
CA PRO A 45 3.48 8.46 -4.39
C PRO A 45 4.80 8.46 -5.18
N PHE A 46 5.07 9.53 -5.93
CA PHE A 46 6.30 9.76 -6.68
C PHE A 46 7.32 10.62 -5.91
N GLY A 47 7.08 10.92 -4.63
CA GLY A 47 7.96 11.74 -3.80
C GLY A 47 8.06 13.18 -4.30
N GLU A 48 9.29 13.65 -4.49
CA GLU A 48 9.62 15.03 -4.91
C GLU A 48 9.46 15.28 -6.42
N LEU A 49 8.87 14.35 -7.16
CA LEU A 49 8.72 14.45 -8.62
C LEU A 49 7.65 15.48 -9.00
N VAL A 50 8.03 16.47 -9.82
CA VAL A 50 7.13 17.51 -10.32
C VAL A 50 6.58 17.12 -11.69
N PHE A 51 5.26 17.21 -11.86
CA PHE A 51 4.55 16.94 -13.11
C PHE A 51 4.17 18.25 -13.83
N PRO A 52 4.00 18.23 -15.17
CA PRO A 52 4.22 17.09 -16.08
C PRO A 52 5.70 16.84 -16.36
N LEU A 53 6.06 15.59 -16.64
CA LEU A 53 7.42 15.24 -17.09
C LEU A 53 7.60 15.57 -18.58
N PRO A 54 8.84 15.84 -19.03
CA PRO A 54 9.16 15.85 -20.44
C PRO A 54 8.75 14.53 -21.11
N SER A 55 8.24 14.62 -22.34
CA SER A 55 7.76 13.44 -23.07
C SER A 55 8.85 12.40 -23.32
N THR A 56 10.12 12.82 -23.44
CA THR A 56 11.29 11.95 -23.58
C THR A 56 11.52 11.02 -22.38
N ASP A 57 11.00 11.39 -21.23
CA ASP A 57 11.25 10.70 -19.96
C ASP A 57 10.07 9.76 -19.61
N LEU A 58 9.00 9.78 -20.41
CA LEU A 58 7.85 8.91 -20.24
C LEU A 58 8.11 7.54 -20.87
N PRO A 59 7.76 6.43 -20.20
CA PRO A 59 7.90 5.08 -20.74
C PRO A 59 6.94 4.81 -21.91
N TYR A 60 5.97 5.70 -22.13
CA TYR A 60 5.00 5.62 -23.21
C TYR A 60 4.87 6.97 -23.92
N LEU A 61 4.95 6.93 -25.24
CA LEU A 61 4.65 8.04 -26.13
C LEU A 61 3.49 7.64 -27.04
N HIS A 62 2.45 8.48 -27.08
CA HIS A 62 1.33 8.26 -27.98
C HIS A 62 1.81 8.40 -29.44
N PRO A 63 1.55 7.41 -30.32
CA PRO A 63 1.97 7.49 -31.71
C PRO A 63 1.26 8.65 -32.42
N VAL A 64 1.98 9.31 -33.33
CA VAL A 64 1.44 10.37 -34.18
C VAL A 64 1.41 9.87 -35.61
N THR A 65 0.24 9.95 -36.24
CA THR A 65 0.09 9.59 -37.65
C THR A 65 0.62 10.74 -38.52
N VAL A 66 1.66 10.46 -39.30
CA VAL A 66 2.15 11.39 -40.34
C VAL A 66 1.44 11.05 -41.65
N VAL A 67 0.64 11.98 -42.16
CA VAL A 67 0.00 11.84 -43.48
C VAL A 67 1.01 12.12 -44.59
N ASN A 68 0.97 11.32 -45.66
CA ASN A 68 1.84 11.54 -46.81
C ASN A 68 1.37 12.81 -47.55
N ARG A 69 2.31 13.70 -47.89
CA ARG A 69 2.03 15.00 -48.53
C ARG A 69 2.14 14.92 -50.04
#